data_AF-A0A6H2D1V2-F1
#
_entry.id   AF-A0A6H2D1V2-F1
#
_cell.length_a   1.000
_cell.length_b   1.000
_cell.length_c   1.000
_cell.angle_alpha   90.00
_cell.angle_beta   90.00
_cell.angle_gamma   90.00
#
_symmetry.space_group_name_H-M   'P 1'
#
loop_
_entity.id
_entity.type
_entity.pdbx_description
1 polymer ?
#
loop_
_entity_poly.entity_id
_entity_poly.type
_entity_poly.pdbx_seq_one_letter_code
_entity_poly.pdbx_strand_id
1 'polypeptide(L)'
;MLIDWFTVIAQGINFLILAWLLKRFLYGPIIEGMKKRQQQLANEHAAAEAMRTEAELREQELSLKHDELMQKSEAMLTQMRNDVEQERINLLNETKKEIKTRHLEWQKALEHEQAKLSELLRARMAEKIIQTTNKVLRDLADEDLNSIAILRFFNSLPNSSRISDICGPVTIRTGFPLYEEAIARIKERLFNLNPKSAEVKTTVDTTLGFGITMLVGDVKWEWNLISYLDEMERAIFEELPKTKAEL
;
A
#
# COMPACT_ATOMS: atom_id res chain seq x y z
N MET A 1 -123.32 42.82 -57.24
CA MET A 1 -121.95 42.95 -56.69
C MET A 1 -121.98 43.99 -55.59
N LEU A 2 -121.88 43.58 -54.34
CA LEU A 2 -121.58 44.48 -53.22
C LEU A 2 -120.42 43.80 -52.51
N ILE A 3 -119.21 44.18 -52.89
CA ILE A 3 -118.04 43.85 -52.06
C ILE A 3 -118.25 44.68 -50.82
N ASP A 4 -118.60 43.99 -49.76
CA ASP A 4 -118.93 44.55 -48.47
C ASP A 4 -117.59 44.92 -47.82
N TRP A 5 -117.04 46.08 -48.22
CA TRP A 5 -115.69 46.58 -47.93
C TRP A 5 -115.39 46.61 -46.43
N PHE A 6 -116.43 46.75 -45.62
CA PHE A 6 -116.37 46.62 -44.17
C PHE A 6 -115.93 45.22 -43.71
N THR A 7 -116.46 44.17 -44.33
CA THR A 7 -116.09 42.76 -44.06
C THR A 7 -114.66 42.46 -44.51
N VAL A 8 -114.22 43.04 -45.63
CA VAL A 8 -112.83 42.90 -46.12
C VAL A 8 -111.84 43.55 -45.14
N ILE A 9 -112.16 44.75 -44.64
CA ILE A 9 -111.35 45.40 -43.60
C ILE A 9 -111.38 44.59 -42.29
N ALA A 10 -112.54 44.14 -41.85
CA ALA A 10 -112.68 43.35 -40.62
C ALA A 10 -111.92 42.01 -40.70
N GLN A 11 -111.97 41.31 -41.85
CA GLN A 11 -111.18 40.11 -42.10
C GLN A 11 -109.68 40.40 -42.17
N GLY A 12 -109.28 41.52 -42.77
CA GLY A 12 -107.90 41.98 -42.78
C GLY A 12 -107.35 42.25 -41.37
N ILE A 13 -108.15 42.91 -40.53
CA ILE A 13 -107.81 43.13 -39.11
C ILE A 13 -107.73 41.80 -38.36
N ASN A 14 -108.68 40.88 -38.56
CA ASN A 14 -108.66 39.56 -37.91
C ASN A 14 -107.42 38.75 -38.32
N PHE A 15 -107.05 38.76 -39.61
CA PHE A 15 -105.82 38.13 -40.09
C PHE A 15 -104.56 38.78 -39.52
N LEU A 16 -104.52 40.12 -39.41
CA LEU A 16 -103.41 40.84 -38.78
C LEU A 16 -103.26 40.51 -37.30
N ILE A 17 -104.37 40.43 -36.56
CA ILE A 17 -104.37 40.01 -35.15
C ILE A 17 -103.84 38.57 -35.05
N LEU A 18 -104.33 37.65 -35.88
CA LEU A 18 -103.87 36.26 -35.89
C LEU A 18 -102.39 36.14 -36.26
N ALA A 19 -101.93 36.84 -37.29
CA ALA A 19 -100.53 36.87 -37.73
C ALA A 19 -99.61 37.46 -36.65
N TRP A 20 -100.07 38.51 -35.95
CA TRP A 20 -99.33 39.08 -34.83
C TRP A 20 -99.24 38.10 -33.65
N LEU A 21 -100.34 37.40 -33.33
CA LEU A 21 -100.38 36.40 -32.28
C LEU A 21 -99.47 35.21 -32.61
N LEU A 22 -99.50 34.71 -33.84
CA LEU A 22 -98.60 33.65 -34.32
C LEU A 22 -97.13 34.06 -34.28
N LYS A 23 -96.82 35.29 -34.70
CA LYS A 23 -95.45 35.84 -34.65
C LYS A 23 -94.93 35.90 -33.21
N ARG A 24 -95.78 36.34 -32.27
CA ARG A 24 -95.40 36.51 -30.86
C ARG A 24 -95.38 35.18 -30.08
N PHE A 25 -96.38 34.31 -30.27
CA PHE A 25 -96.57 33.09 -29.47
C PHE A 25 -95.93 31.82 -30.04
N LEU A 26 -95.82 31.66 -31.36
CA LEU A 26 -95.25 30.44 -31.94
C LEU A 26 -93.85 30.69 -32.50
N TYR A 27 -93.69 31.68 -33.39
CA TYR A 27 -92.44 31.85 -34.13
C TYR A 27 -91.26 32.27 -33.25
N GLY A 28 -91.46 33.22 -32.34
CA GLY A 28 -90.45 33.67 -31.38
C GLY A 28 -89.90 32.52 -30.52
N PRO A 29 -90.72 31.87 -29.66
CA PRO A 29 -90.23 30.85 -28.75
C PRO A 29 -89.70 29.59 -29.45
N ILE A 30 -90.20 29.23 -30.64
CA ILE A 30 -89.66 28.10 -31.42
C ILE A 30 -88.25 28.41 -31.95
N ILE A 31 -88.03 29.60 -32.50
CA ILE A 31 -86.70 30.01 -33.01
C ILE A 31 -85.70 30.17 -31.86
N GLU A 32 -86.14 30.68 -30.72
CA GLU A 32 -85.31 30.83 -29.52
C GLU A 32 -84.91 29.46 -28.94
N GLY A 33 -85.83 28.48 -28.95
CA GLY A 33 -85.55 27.10 -28.59
C GLY A 33 -84.55 26.41 -29.53
N MET A 34 -84.67 26.63 -30.84
CA MET A 34 -83.68 26.13 -31.82
C MET A 34 -82.31 26.77 -31.61
N LYS A 35 -82.23 28.09 -31.43
CA LYS A 35 -80.97 28.79 -31.13
C LYS A 35 -80.32 28.27 -29.86
N LYS A 36 -81.09 28.07 -28.79
CA LYS A 36 -80.58 27.54 -27.52
C LYS A 36 -80.00 26.13 -27.67
N ARG A 37 -80.69 25.24 -28.40
CA ARG A 37 -80.15 23.90 -28.71
C ARG A 37 -78.90 23.96 -29.57
N GLN A 38 -78.91 24.78 -30.62
CA GLN A 38 -77.75 24.93 -31.50
C GLN A 38 -76.53 25.47 -30.73
N GLN A 39 -76.75 26.39 -29.79
CA GLN A 39 -75.70 26.94 -28.94
C GLN A 39 -75.22 25.95 -27.89
N GLN A 40 -76.11 25.13 -27.31
CA GLN A 40 -75.70 24.01 -26.43
C GLN A 40 -74.84 22.99 -27.17
N LEU A 41 -75.26 22.54 -28.36
CA LEU A 41 -74.49 21.59 -29.17
C LEU A 41 -73.14 22.17 -29.60
N ALA A 42 -73.10 23.45 -29.99
CA ALA A 42 -71.85 24.13 -30.33
C ALA A 42 -70.91 24.21 -29.12
N ASN A 43 -71.44 24.52 -27.93
CA ASN A 43 -70.64 24.59 -26.70
C ASN A 43 -70.14 23.19 -26.26
N GLU A 44 -70.96 22.15 -26.36
CA GLU A 44 -70.56 20.77 -26.07
C GLU A 44 -69.48 20.28 -27.04
N HIS A 45 -69.61 20.57 -28.33
CA HIS A 45 -68.60 20.24 -29.33
C HIS A 45 -67.28 20.97 -29.07
N ALA A 46 -67.34 22.28 -28.80
CA ALA A 46 -66.15 23.07 -28.47
C ALA A 46 -65.47 22.59 -27.17
N ALA A 47 -66.25 22.21 -26.16
CA ALA A 47 -65.71 21.64 -24.92
C ALA A 47 -65.05 20.27 -25.17
N ALA A 48 -65.66 19.42 -25.99
CA ALA A 48 -65.09 18.11 -26.35
C ALA A 48 -63.79 18.26 -27.16
N GLU A 49 -63.73 19.21 -28.10
CA GLU A 49 -62.50 19.54 -28.84
C GLU A 49 -61.41 20.06 -27.90
N ALA A 50 -61.75 20.99 -26.99
CA ALA A 50 -60.78 21.52 -26.03
C ALA A 50 -60.22 20.42 -25.11
N MET A 51 -61.07 19.50 -24.64
CA MET A 51 -60.64 18.35 -23.85
C MET A 51 -59.74 17.39 -24.64
N ARG A 52 -60.01 17.17 -25.94
CA ARG A 52 -59.15 16.35 -26.80
C ARG A 52 -57.78 17.01 -26.98
N THR A 53 -57.75 18.30 -27.32
CA THR A 53 -56.48 19.02 -27.48
C THR A 53 -55.69 19.06 -26.18
N GLU A 54 -56.34 19.26 -25.03
CA GLU A 54 -55.66 19.22 -23.73
C GLU A 54 -55.12 17.81 -23.40
N ALA A 55 -55.87 16.75 -23.74
CA ALA A 55 -55.40 15.38 -23.57
C ALA A 55 -54.18 15.07 -24.44
N GLU A 56 -54.19 15.46 -25.71
CA GLU A 56 -53.06 15.30 -26.65
C GLU A 56 -51.83 16.08 -26.17
N LEU A 57 -51.99 17.31 -25.69
CA LEU A 57 -50.90 18.10 -25.12
C LEU A 57 -50.30 17.43 -23.88
N ARG A 58 -51.14 16.92 -22.98
CA ARG A 58 -50.66 16.19 -21.79
C ARG A 58 -49.96 14.89 -22.16
N GLU A 59 -50.45 14.17 -23.16
CA GLU A 59 -49.80 12.95 -23.65
C GLU A 59 -48.41 13.25 -24.20
N GLN A 60 -48.27 14.30 -25.02
CA GLN A 60 -46.97 14.75 -25.52
C GLN A 60 -46.03 15.18 -24.39
N GLU A 61 -46.53 15.94 -23.41
CA GLU A 61 -45.73 16.38 -22.26
C GLU A 61 -45.25 15.19 -21.41
N LEU A 62 -46.12 14.19 -21.20
CA LEU A 62 -45.77 12.96 -20.49
C LEU A 62 -44.76 12.12 -21.27
N SER A 63 -44.90 12.01 -22.59
CA SER A 63 -43.94 11.31 -23.44
C SER A 63 -42.56 11.96 -23.36
N LEU A 64 -42.49 13.29 -23.50
CA LEU A 64 -41.22 14.03 -23.39
C LEU A 64 -40.57 13.85 -22.01
N LYS A 65 -41.35 13.98 -20.94
CA LYS A 65 -40.86 13.74 -19.58
C LYS A 65 -40.39 12.30 -19.37
N HIS A 66 -41.07 11.34 -19.98
CA HIS A 66 -40.67 9.92 -19.91
C HIS A 66 -39.32 9.70 -20.60
N ASP A 67 -39.15 10.23 -21.80
CA ASP A 67 -37.90 10.12 -22.55
C ASP A 67 -36.74 10.80 -21.82
N GLU A 68 -36.95 12.00 -21.26
CA GLU A 68 -35.96 12.67 -20.42
C GLU A 68 -35.58 11.85 -19.18
N LEU A 69 -36.56 11.22 -18.52
CA LEU A 69 -36.32 10.37 -17.36
C LEU A 69 -35.49 9.14 -17.74
N MET A 70 -35.82 8.51 -18.87
CA MET A 70 -35.09 7.36 -19.40
C MET A 70 -33.64 7.73 -19.73
N GLN A 71 -33.41 8.84 -20.42
CA GLN A 71 -32.06 9.32 -20.74
C GLN A 71 -31.25 9.64 -19.48
N LYS A 72 -31.86 10.31 -18.49
CA LYS A 72 -31.19 10.58 -17.20
C LYS A 72 -30.87 9.30 -16.45
N SER A 73 -31.78 8.33 -16.44
CA SER A 73 -31.56 7.03 -15.81
C SER A 73 -30.42 6.27 -16.46
N GLU A 74 -30.37 6.22 -17.80
CA GLU A 74 -29.29 5.56 -18.54
C GLU A 74 -27.94 6.25 -18.34
N ALA A 75 -27.91 7.58 -18.34
CA ALA A 75 -26.71 8.35 -18.05
C ALA A 75 -26.21 8.08 -16.62
N MET A 76 -27.11 8.06 -15.63
CA MET A 76 -26.77 7.77 -14.24
C MET A 76 -26.26 6.34 -14.06
N LEU A 77 -26.88 5.35 -14.72
CA LEU A 77 -26.41 3.96 -14.70
C LEU A 77 -25.03 3.81 -15.32
N THR A 78 -24.77 4.51 -16.43
CA THR A 78 -23.47 4.51 -17.10
C THR A 78 -22.41 5.15 -16.21
N GLN A 79 -22.72 6.28 -15.58
CA GLN A 79 -21.83 6.94 -14.63
C GLN A 79 -21.52 6.03 -13.43
N MET A 80 -22.53 5.44 -12.80
CA MET A 80 -22.32 4.50 -11.69
C MET A 80 -21.45 3.30 -12.09
N ARG A 81 -21.63 2.76 -13.30
CA ARG A 81 -20.77 1.68 -13.80
C ARG A 81 -19.31 2.13 -13.95
N ASN A 82 -19.09 3.32 -14.49
CA ASN A 82 -17.74 3.87 -14.64
C ASN A 82 -17.09 4.14 -13.27
N ASP A 83 -17.84 4.70 -12.33
CA ASP A 83 -17.36 4.99 -10.98
C ASP A 83 -16.99 3.69 -10.24
N VAL A 84 -17.83 2.65 -10.33
CA VAL A 84 -17.55 1.33 -9.76
C VAL A 84 -16.30 0.69 -10.38
N GLU A 85 -16.13 0.79 -11.70
CA GLU A 85 -14.96 0.23 -12.36
C GLU A 85 -13.67 0.99 -12.01
N GLN A 86 -13.74 2.32 -11.90
CA GLN A 86 -12.60 3.13 -11.42
C GLN A 86 -12.24 2.77 -9.98
N GLU A 87 -13.24 2.65 -9.10
CA GLU A 87 -13.00 2.26 -7.70
C GLU A 87 -12.39 0.86 -7.61
N ARG A 88 -12.87 -0.08 -8.43
CA ARG A 88 -12.29 -1.42 -8.52
C ARG A 88 -10.82 -1.39 -8.95
N ILE A 89 -10.49 -0.59 -9.97
CA ILE A 89 -9.11 -0.42 -10.43
C ILE A 89 -8.24 0.19 -9.34
N ASN A 90 -8.74 1.21 -8.63
CA ASN A 90 -8.05 1.85 -7.53
C ASN A 90 -7.75 0.85 -6.40
N LEU A 91 -8.76 0.10 -5.96
CA LEU A 91 -8.63 -0.89 -4.89
C LEU A 91 -7.64 -2.01 -5.25
N LEU A 92 -7.67 -2.47 -6.52
CA LEU A 92 -6.70 -3.45 -7.02
C LEU A 92 -5.27 -2.89 -7.05
N ASN A 93 -5.09 -1.63 -7.45
CA ASN A 93 -3.79 -0.98 -7.47
C ASN A 93 -3.24 -0.76 -6.06
N GLU A 94 -4.09 -0.35 -5.13
CA GLU A 94 -3.75 -0.20 -3.71
C GLU A 94 -3.35 -1.54 -3.11
N THR A 95 -4.15 -2.59 -3.33
CA THR A 95 -3.84 -3.96 -2.88
C THR A 95 -2.49 -4.43 -3.44
N LYS A 96 -2.22 -4.21 -4.74
CA LYS A 96 -0.92 -4.55 -5.34
C LYS A 96 0.23 -3.79 -4.70
N LYS A 97 0.04 -2.52 -4.37
CA LYS A 97 1.05 -1.69 -3.70
C LYS A 97 1.31 -2.18 -2.28
N GLU A 98 0.26 -2.52 -1.53
CA GLU A 98 0.39 -3.12 -0.20
C GLU A 98 1.14 -4.45 -0.23
N ILE A 99 0.77 -5.35 -1.14
CA ILE A 99 1.44 -6.66 -1.28
C ILE A 99 2.93 -6.46 -1.57
N LYS A 100 3.28 -5.56 -2.51
CA LYS A 100 4.69 -5.25 -2.81
C LYS A 100 5.43 -4.70 -1.60
N THR A 101 4.78 -3.82 -0.83
CA THR A 101 5.38 -3.22 0.37
C THR A 101 5.62 -4.29 1.43
N ARG A 102 4.61 -5.12 1.75
CA ARG A 102 4.74 -6.23 2.70
C ARG A 102 5.79 -7.24 2.25
N HIS A 103 5.87 -7.55 0.94
CA HIS A 103 6.89 -8.45 0.42
C HIS A 103 8.30 -7.88 0.62
N LEU A 104 8.51 -6.59 0.36
CA LEU A 104 9.80 -5.93 0.60
C LEU A 104 10.16 -5.92 2.08
N GLU A 105 9.20 -5.62 2.95
CA GLU A 105 9.39 -5.65 4.41
C GLU A 105 9.72 -7.06 4.91
N TRP A 106 9.00 -8.06 4.41
CA TRP A 106 9.26 -9.46 4.74
C TRP A 106 10.64 -9.91 4.27
N GLN A 107 11.06 -9.55 3.06
CA GLN A 107 12.41 -9.86 2.57
C GLN A 107 13.48 -9.21 3.45
N LYS A 108 13.32 -7.94 3.81
CA LYS A 108 14.25 -7.26 4.73
C LYS A 108 14.27 -7.91 6.11
N ALA A 109 13.12 -8.34 6.61
CA ALA A 109 13.03 -9.04 7.89
C ALA A 109 13.75 -10.40 7.83
N LEU A 110 13.58 -11.16 6.74
CA LEU A 110 14.29 -12.42 6.49
C LEU A 110 15.81 -12.22 6.42
N GLU A 111 16.28 -11.22 5.68
CA GLU A 111 17.71 -10.90 5.57
C GLU A 111 18.29 -10.54 6.96
N HIS A 112 17.55 -9.76 7.75
CA HIS A 112 17.96 -9.41 9.11
C HIS A 112 17.97 -10.64 10.04
N GLU A 113 16.97 -11.51 9.96
CA GLU A 113 16.89 -12.73 10.75
C GLU A 113 18.00 -13.72 10.39
N GLN A 114 18.32 -13.88 9.10
CA GLN A 114 19.45 -14.69 8.64
C GLN A 114 20.79 -14.14 9.14
N ALA A 115 21.01 -12.83 9.06
CA ALA A 115 22.22 -12.20 9.58
C ALA A 115 22.37 -12.44 11.10
N LYS A 116 21.27 -12.26 11.85
CA LYS A 116 21.25 -12.51 13.29
C LYS A 116 21.49 -13.98 13.64
N LEU A 117 20.91 -14.90 12.88
CA LEU A 117 21.12 -16.34 13.08
C LEU A 117 22.57 -16.74 12.78
N SER A 118 23.16 -16.23 11.70
CA SER A 118 24.58 -16.44 11.38
C SER A 118 25.47 -15.92 12.51
N GLU A 119 25.24 -14.71 13.01
CA GLU A 119 26.00 -14.14 14.13
C GLU A 119 25.90 -14.99 15.41
N LEU A 120 24.69 -15.43 15.78
CA LEU A 120 24.47 -16.30 16.92
C LEU A 120 25.16 -17.66 16.76
N LEU A 121 25.10 -18.24 15.56
CA LEU A 121 25.73 -19.52 15.26
C LEU A 121 27.26 -19.40 15.33
N ARG A 122 27.83 -18.32 14.75
CA ARG A 122 29.27 -18.00 14.83
C ARG A 122 29.73 -17.93 16.28
N ALA A 123 29.04 -17.17 17.12
CA ALA A 123 29.39 -17.03 18.54
C ALA A 123 29.34 -18.37 19.28
N ARG A 124 28.30 -19.18 19.04
CA ARG A 124 28.13 -20.49 19.68
C ARG A 124 29.17 -21.52 19.22
N MET A 125 29.50 -21.52 17.93
CA MET A 125 30.55 -22.39 17.37
C MET A 125 31.93 -22.01 17.91
N ALA A 126 32.24 -20.72 17.97
CA ALA A 126 33.48 -20.22 18.55
C ALA A 126 33.66 -20.73 19.98
N GLU A 127 32.65 -20.52 20.81
CA GLU A 127 32.64 -20.96 22.21
C GLU A 127 32.86 -22.48 22.31
N LYS A 128 32.13 -23.26 21.50
CA LYS A 128 32.21 -24.72 21.55
C LYS A 128 33.56 -25.27 21.08
N ILE A 129 34.14 -24.68 20.04
CA ILE A 129 35.47 -25.04 19.54
C ILE A 129 36.52 -24.72 20.60
N ILE A 130 36.51 -23.51 21.18
CA ILE A 130 37.44 -23.12 22.25
C ILE A 130 37.36 -24.11 23.42
N GLN A 131 36.14 -24.43 23.89
CA GLN A 131 35.95 -25.37 24.99
C GLN A 131 36.48 -26.77 24.65
N THR A 132 36.16 -27.27 23.45
CA THR A 132 36.55 -28.62 23.03
C THR A 132 38.06 -28.71 22.81
N THR A 133 38.66 -27.75 22.11
CA THR A 133 40.10 -27.70 21.89
C THR A 133 40.85 -27.53 23.21
N ASN A 134 40.38 -26.67 24.12
CA ASN A 134 41.05 -26.52 25.41
C ASN A 134 40.99 -27.80 26.24
N LYS A 135 39.86 -28.52 26.21
CA LYS A 135 39.76 -29.83 26.86
C LYS A 135 40.73 -30.84 26.26
N VAL A 136 40.74 -30.96 24.93
CA VAL A 136 41.63 -31.89 24.20
C VAL A 136 43.10 -31.56 24.46
N LEU A 137 43.47 -30.28 24.51
CA LEU A 137 44.84 -29.85 24.75
C LEU A 137 45.30 -30.16 26.18
N ARG A 138 44.44 -29.93 27.18
CA ARG A 138 44.71 -30.33 28.57
C ARG A 138 44.87 -31.84 28.69
N ASP A 139 43.99 -32.61 28.04
CA ASP A 139 44.03 -34.07 28.09
C ASP A 139 45.29 -34.66 27.40
N LEU A 140 45.83 -34.02 26.36
CA LEU A 140 46.96 -34.52 25.57
C LEU A 140 48.33 -33.97 25.96
N ALA A 141 48.42 -32.70 26.34
CA ALA A 141 49.67 -31.98 26.50
C ALA A 141 49.81 -31.25 27.84
N ASP A 142 48.79 -31.31 28.71
CA ASP A 142 48.71 -30.50 29.94
C ASP A 142 48.93 -28.99 29.69
N GLU A 143 48.61 -28.55 28.47
CA GLU A 143 48.74 -27.15 28.03
C GLU A 143 47.37 -26.49 27.91
N ASP A 144 47.33 -25.17 28.10
CA ASP A 144 46.14 -24.34 27.94
C ASP A 144 46.17 -23.61 26.59
N LEU A 145 45.02 -23.53 25.93
CA LEU A 145 44.91 -22.97 24.58
C LEU A 145 45.42 -21.52 24.50
N ASN A 146 45.28 -20.76 25.59
CA ASN A 146 45.80 -19.40 25.74
C ASN A 146 47.32 -19.33 25.53
N SER A 147 48.07 -20.28 26.09
CA SER A 147 49.53 -20.33 26.03
C SER A 147 50.03 -20.58 24.59
N ILE A 148 49.36 -21.48 23.87
CA ILE A 148 49.67 -21.77 22.46
C ILE A 148 49.33 -20.59 21.55
N ALA A 149 48.20 -19.93 21.78
CA ALA A 149 47.78 -18.77 21.00
C ALA A 149 48.80 -17.62 21.11
N ILE A 150 49.32 -17.37 22.32
CA ILE A 150 50.40 -16.39 22.55
C ILE A 150 51.64 -16.78 21.75
N LEU A 151 52.10 -18.04 21.86
CA LEU A 151 53.28 -18.51 21.12
C LEU A 151 53.12 -18.37 19.60
N ARG A 152 51.96 -18.76 19.06
CA ARG A 152 51.64 -18.62 17.64
C ARG A 152 51.71 -17.16 17.19
N PHE A 153 51.12 -16.25 17.95
CA PHE A 153 51.12 -14.81 17.65
C PHE A 153 52.56 -14.28 17.55
N PHE A 154 53.40 -14.52 18.55
CA PHE A 154 54.78 -14.04 18.55
C PHE A 154 55.64 -14.65 17.43
N ASN A 155 55.40 -15.91 17.08
CA ASN A 155 56.10 -16.55 15.96
C ASN A 155 55.62 -16.04 14.59
N SER A 156 54.40 -15.49 14.51
CA SER A 156 53.85 -14.92 13.28
C SER A 156 54.26 -13.47 13.03
N LEU A 157 54.91 -12.83 14.01
CA LEU A 157 55.44 -11.48 13.85
C LEU A 157 56.58 -11.46 12.81
N PRO A 158 56.62 -10.44 11.93
CA PRO A 158 57.72 -10.30 10.97
C PRO A 158 59.07 -10.13 11.69
N ASN A 159 60.16 -10.53 11.01
CA ASN A 159 61.52 -10.42 11.54
C ASN A 159 61.80 -9.04 12.18
N SER A 160 62.59 -9.05 13.26
CA SER A 160 62.86 -7.93 14.17
C SER A 160 63.20 -6.59 13.52
N SER A 161 63.73 -6.58 12.30
CA SER A 161 64.11 -5.37 11.57
C SER A 161 62.94 -4.42 11.25
N ARG A 162 61.73 -4.92 10.97
CA ARG A 162 60.58 -4.05 10.67
C ARG A 162 59.94 -3.44 11.92
N ILE A 163 60.14 -4.08 13.07
CA ILE A 163 59.52 -3.69 14.34
C ILE A 163 60.43 -2.69 15.09
N SER A 164 61.75 -2.78 14.91
CA SER A 164 62.73 -1.86 15.49
C SER A 164 62.70 -0.44 14.92
N ASP A 165 62.13 -0.25 13.73
CA ASP A 165 62.07 1.04 13.03
C ASP A 165 60.87 1.89 13.48
N ILE A 166 59.89 1.28 14.14
CA ILE A 166 58.65 1.93 14.57
C ILE A 166 58.81 2.40 16.03
N CYS A 167 58.64 3.70 16.27
CA CYS A 167 58.72 4.30 17.60
C CYS A 167 57.32 4.69 18.09
N GLY A 168 56.89 4.15 19.22
CA GLY A 168 55.59 4.47 19.83
C GLY A 168 55.27 3.56 21.03
N PRO A 169 54.25 3.89 21.84
CA PRO A 169 53.81 3.04 22.93
C PRO A 169 53.23 1.72 22.38
N VAL A 170 53.61 0.60 22.99
CA VAL A 170 53.12 -0.74 22.58
C VAL A 170 51.89 -1.06 23.41
N THR A 171 50.75 -1.25 22.74
CA THR A 171 49.51 -1.68 23.39
C THR A 171 49.12 -3.07 22.91
N ILE A 172 49.05 -4.02 23.83
CA ILE A 172 48.56 -5.38 23.57
C ILE A 172 47.16 -5.51 24.13
N ARG A 173 46.23 -5.95 23.29
CA ARG A 173 44.87 -6.27 23.68
C ARG A 173 44.64 -7.77 23.52
N THR A 174 44.22 -8.43 24.58
CA THR A 174 43.82 -9.84 24.54
C THR A 174 42.36 -9.98 24.91
N GLY A 175 41.63 -10.88 24.27
CA GLY A 175 40.24 -11.15 24.67
C GLY A 175 40.09 -12.16 25.81
N PHE A 176 41.20 -12.67 26.33
CA PHE A 176 41.28 -13.53 27.50
C PHE A 176 42.27 -12.96 28.54
N PRO A 177 42.09 -13.26 29.84
CA PRO A 177 43.02 -12.85 30.87
C PRO A 177 44.37 -13.56 30.69
N LEU A 178 45.45 -12.81 30.83
CA LEU A 178 46.82 -13.33 30.78
C LEU A 178 47.34 -13.55 32.21
N TYR A 179 47.94 -14.72 32.45
CA TYR A 179 48.67 -14.98 33.70
C TYR A 179 49.92 -14.09 33.79
N GLU A 180 50.35 -13.76 35.01
CA GLU A 180 51.50 -12.86 35.24
C GLU A 180 52.79 -13.35 34.57
N GLU A 181 53.02 -14.67 34.57
CA GLU A 181 54.17 -15.30 33.88
C GLU A 181 54.13 -15.08 32.37
N ALA A 182 52.94 -15.20 31.76
CA ALA A 182 52.76 -14.94 30.34
C ALA A 182 53.02 -13.46 30.02
N ILE A 183 52.52 -12.53 30.86
CA ILE A 183 52.77 -11.09 30.71
C ILE A 183 54.28 -10.79 30.80
N ALA A 184 55.01 -11.43 31.73
CA ALA A 184 56.45 -11.27 31.86
C ALA A 184 57.21 -11.74 30.61
N ARG A 185 56.88 -12.93 30.09
CA ARG A 185 57.47 -13.47 28.85
C ARG A 185 57.16 -12.61 27.63
N ILE A 186 55.96 -12.05 27.58
CA ILE A 186 55.53 -11.12 26.52
C ILE A 186 56.36 -9.83 26.57
N LYS A 187 56.50 -9.23 27.76
CA LYS A 187 57.32 -8.02 27.96
C LYS A 187 58.78 -8.26 27.59
N GLU A 188 59.36 -9.39 27.98
CA GLU A 188 60.73 -9.76 27.64
C GLU A 188 60.93 -9.95 26.13
N ARG A 189 60.02 -10.69 25.46
CA ARG A 189 60.06 -10.89 24.01
C ARG A 189 59.90 -9.57 23.25
N LEU A 190 59.03 -8.68 23.70
CA LEU A 190 58.84 -7.37 23.08
C LEU A 190 60.03 -6.43 23.31
N PHE A 191 60.63 -6.46 24.49
CA PHE A 191 61.85 -5.70 24.77
C PHE A 191 63.00 -6.11 23.84
N ASN A 192 63.15 -7.41 23.57
CA ASN A 192 64.13 -7.92 22.62
C ASN A 192 63.84 -7.53 21.16
N LEU A 193 62.58 -7.32 20.79
CA LEU A 193 62.18 -6.93 19.44
C LEU A 193 62.18 -5.41 19.21
N ASN A 194 61.94 -4.61 20.25
CA ASN A 194 61.96 -3.15 20.17
C ASN A 194 62.49 -2.51 21.47
N PRO A 195 63.82 -2.36 21.61
CA PRO A 195 64.45 -1.78 22.80
C PRO A 195 64.11 -0.31 23.05
N LYS A 196 63.50 0.38 22.07
CA LYS A 196 63.15 1.82 22.11
C LYS A 196 61.74 2.08 22.64
N SER A 197 60.95 1.03 22.90
CA SER A 197 59.57 1.14 23.39
C SER A 197 59.53 1.04 24.91
N ALA A 198 59.40 2.19 25.58
CA ALA A 198 59.55 2.29 27.03
C ALA A 198 58.32 1.85 27.86
N GLU A 199 57.16 1.63 27.24
CA GLU A 199 55.94 1.29 27.99
C GLU A 199 55.07 0.28 27.19
N VAL A 200 54.94 -0.95 27.73
CA VAL A 200 54.03 -1.98 27.20
C VAL A 200 52.78 -1.99 28.07
N LYS A 201 51.66 -1.53 27.50
CA LYS A 201 50.34 -1.59 28.13
C LYS A 201 49.61 -2.84 27.67
N THR A 202 49.17 -3.66 28.62
CA THR A 202 48.36 -4.85 28.35
C THR A 202 46.95 -4.58 28.84
N THR A 203 45.94 -4.80 28.00
CA THR A 203 44.53 -4.59 28.34
C THR A 203 43.71 -5.79 27.90
N VAL A 204 42.77 -6.22 28.75
CA VAL A 204 41.82 -7.27 28.39
C VAL A 204 40.61 -6.61 27.74
N ASP A 205 40.25 -7.07 26.55
CA ASP A 205 39.10 -6.58 25.81
C ASP A 205 38.27 -7.76 25.29
N THR A 206 37.17 -8.02 25.98
CA THR A 206 36.26 -9.14 25.73
C THR A 206 35.56 -9.05 24.37
N THR A 207 35.57 -7.89 23.70
CA THR A 207 34.97 -7.73 22.35
C THR A 207 35.79 -8.42 21.26
N LEU A 208 37.07 -8.71 21.51
CA LEU A 208 37.97 -9.43 20.58
C LEU A 208 37.72 -10.94 20.54
N GLY A 209 36.94 -11.51 21.47
CA GLY A 209 36.77 -12.95 21.61
C GLY A 209 38.10 -13.67 21.88
N PHE A 210 38.34 -14.82 21.27
CA PHE A 210 39.64 -15.50 21.39
C PHE A 210 40.64 -14.94 20.37
N GLY A 211 41.38 -13.90 20.77
CA GLY A 211 42.35 -13.23 19.90
C GLY A 211 43.33 -12.31 20.63
N ILE A 212 44.40 -11.95 19.92
CA ILE A 212 45.49 -11.07 20.36
C ILE A 212 45.67 -9.98 19.31
N THR A 213 45.63 -8.72 19.74
CA THR A 213 45.96 -7.56 18.90
C THR A 213 47.13 -6.81 19.50
N MET A 214 48.09 -6.43 18.66
CA MET A 214 49.22 -5.57 19.02
C MET A 214 49.17 -4.28 18.20
N LEU A 215 49.24 -3.15 18.88
CA LEU A 215 49.34 -1.82 18.30
C LEU A 215 50.70 -1.22 18.67
N VAL A 216 51.47 -0.80 17.67
CA VAL A 216 52.75 -0.10 17.85
C VAL A 216 52.73 1.15 16.98
N GLY A 217 52.59 2.32 17.62
CA GLY A 217 52.34 3.56 16.88
C GLY A 217 51.08 3.46 16.02
N ASP A 218 51.24 3.55 14.70
CA ASP A 218 50.14 3.47 13.72
C ASP A 218 49.96 2.07 13.09
N VAL A 219 50.75 1.07 13.51
CA VAL A 219 50.69 -0.29 12.94
C VAL A 219 49.91 -1.23 13.86
N LYS A 220 48.88 -1.87 13.29
CA LYS A 220 48.04 -2.88 13.96
C LYS A 220 48.35 -4.28 13.42
N TRP A 221 48.62 -5.22 14.31
CA TRP A 221 48.65 -6.65 14.02
C TRP A 221 47.59 -7.36 14.83
N GLU A 222 46.84 -8.26 14.19
CA GLU A 222 45.78 -9.02 14.83
C GLU A 222 45.86 -10.49 14.47
N TRP A 223 45.59 -11.34 15.46
CA TRP A 223 45.29 -12.75 15.27
C TRP A 223 44.04 -13.07 16.07
N ASN A 224 43.02 -13.60 15.42
CA ASN A 224 41.76 -13.95 16.05
C ASN A 224 41.32 -15.34 15.59
N LEU A 225 40.55 -16.03 16.43
CA LEU A 225 39.93 -17.29 16.07
C LEU A 225 38.78 -17.10 15.07
N ILE A 226 38.18 -15.91 15.06
CA ILE A 226 37.01 -15.55 14.24
C ILE A 226 37.32 -15.69 12.75
N SER A 227 38.54 -15.38 12.29
CA SER A 227 38.95 -15.55 10.90
C SER A 227 38.93 -16.99 10.43
N TYR A 228 39.27 -17.94 11.31
CA TYR A 228 39.19 -19.38 10.99
C TYR A 228 37.75 -19.86 10.91
N LEU A 229 36.86 -19.28 11.72
CA LEU A 229 35.43 -19.55 11.65
C LEU A 229 34.81 -18.99 10.37
N ASP A 230 35.26 -17.82 9.90
CA ASP A 230 34.83 -17.26 8.60
C ASP A 230 35.24 -18.13 7.41
N GLU A 231 36.39 -18.81 7.50
CA GLU A 231 36.84 -19.77 6.48
C GLU A 231 36.01 -21.07 6.54
N MET A 232 35.77 -21.60 7.74
CA MET A 232 34.94 -22.79 7.92
C MET A 232 33.49 -22.56 7.48
N GLU A 233 32.92 -21.42 7.85
CA GLU A 233 31.56 -21.03 7.46
C GLU A 233 31.45 -20.93 5.93
N ARG A 234 32.43 -20.29 5.27
CA ARG A 234 32.48 -20.25 3.79
C ARG A 234 32.52 -21.65 3.18
N ALA A 235 33.32 -22.55 3.71
CA ALA A 235 33.39 -23.92 3.22
C ALA A 235 32.05 -24.66 3.39
N ILE A 236 31.39 -24.51 4.55
CA ILE A 236 30.07 -25.13 4.81
C ILE A 236 29.00 -24.55 3.88
N PHE A 237 28.96 -23.23 3.69
CA PHE A 237 28.00 -22.59 2.79
C PHE A 237 28.23 -22.91 1.30
N GLU A 238 29.47 -23.19 0.88
CA GLU A 238 29.77 -23.66 -0.47
C GLU A 238 29.36 -25.12 -0.71
N GLU A 239 29.41 -25.97 0.33
CA GLU A 239 29.00 -27.38 0.24
C GLU A 239 27.49 -27.60 0.39
N LEU A 240 26.73 -26.62 0.88
CA LEU A 240 25.27 -26.70 0.95
C LEU A 240 24.69 -26.70 -0.47
N PRO A 241 23.87 -27.72 -0.84
CA PRO A 241 23.24 -27.75 -2.15
C PRO A 241 22.36 -26.51 -2.28
N LYS A 242 22.67 -25.66 -3.29
CA LYS A 242 21.84 -24.52 -3.68
C LYS A 242 20.45 -25.06 -3.97
N THR A 243 19.58 -25.01 -2.98
CA THR A 243 18.21 -25.47 -3.12
C THR A 243 17.57 -24.41 -3.97
N LYS A 244 17.48 -24.70 -5.28
CA LYS A 244 16.67 -23.93 -6.22
C LYS A 244 15.27 -23.87 -5.63
N ALA A 245 14.94 -22.75 -5.02
CA ALA A 245 13.56 -22.35 -4.83
C ALA A 245 13.02 -21.99 -6.21
N GLU A 246 12.65 -23.01 -6.99
CA GLU A 246 11.74 -22.87 -8.12
C GLU A 246 10.33 -22.79 -7.53
N LEU A 247 9.85 -21.55 -7.35
CA LEU A 247 8.45 -21.18 -7.13
C LEU A 247 8.06 -20.23 -8.26
#